data_AF-A0A2G1WKF8-F1
#
_entry.id   AF-A0A2G1WKF8-F1
#
_cell.length_a   1.000
_cell.length_b   1.000
_cell.length_c   1.000
_cell.angle_alpha   90.00
_cell.angle_beta   90.00
_cell.angle_gamma   90.00
#
_symmetry.space_group_name_H-M   'P 1'
#
loop_
_entity.id
_entity.type
_entity.pdbx_description
1 polymer ?
#
loop_
_entity_poly.entity_id
_entity_poly.type
_entity_poly.pdbx_seq_one_letter_code
_entity_poly.pdbx_strand_id
1 'polypeptide(L)'
;MGPEGFGTPRCLTVSPFDSPATFSFGRSRSTGWPQRFEAITRPGTARPPLVPAIWRFGVNTMPKIRPKQAVTDFLNEREGEVRKASHRNYRYTLQRFVAFCETHEIEYINNINGYDLKRFKIERREDGIKEVTLKNNLSTLRVFLRWCANAELVNKGTAELVQLPSLNVDERTDDTILSLDRVESVLDYLYKFEYAHRRHAIFQFIWHTCSRVGTVVSLDVDDFYPKQGFVEIRHRPDTGTPLKNGHLAERQVNVSNEVCEVLDDYIQTHREVVDGENGRVPLFTTAHGRVTRNTIRKNMNAITRPCHISNNCPHDRVINECEATKVEKASRCPSSISPHPLRRSAITYHLNRDWPREKMSERANVSGEVLDEHYDARTAADRRNSRKKYIDSL
;
A
#
# COMPACT_ATOMS: atom_id res chain seq x y z
N MET A 1 -61.51 17.26 -0.73
CA MET A 1 -60.79 16.00 -0.96
C MET A 1 -59.36 16.37 -1.32
N GLY A 2 -58.42 16.23 -0.38
CA GLY A 2 -57.01 16.60 -0.58
C GLY A 2 -56.21 15.45 -1.18
N PRO A 3 -55.09 15.71 -1.87
CA PRO A 3 -54.21 14.66 -2.35
C PRO A 3 -53.18 14.27 -1.29
N GLU A 4 -53.01 12.96 -1.20
CA GLU A 4 -52.27 12.19 -0.20
C GLU A 4 -50.75 12.38 -0.31
N GLY A 5 -50.09 12.36 0.86
CA GLY A 5 -48.65 12.52 1.01
C GLY A 5 -47.87 11.27 0.59
N PHE A 6 -46.77 11.50 -0.13
CA PHE A 6 -45.76 10.49 -0.43
C PHE A 6 -44.99 10.11 0.84
N GLY A 7 -45.07 8.84 1.22
CA GLY A 7 -44.30 8.23 2.29
C GLY A 7 -42.84 8.01 1.88
N THR A 8 -41.93 8.32 2.81
CA THR A 8 -40.50 8.02 2.75
C THR A 8 -40.25 6.53 2.99
N PRO A 9 -39.30 5.86 2.29
CA PRO A 9 -38.92 4.50 2.64
C PRO A 9 -38.01 4.49 3.88
N ARG A 10 -38.40 3.68 4.86
CA ARG A 10 -37.63 3.38 6.09
C ARG A 10 -36.41 2.54 5.77
N CYS A 11 -35.27 2.94 6.34
CA CYS A 11 -34.04 2.17 6.43
C CYS A 11 -34.27 0.95 7.34
N LEU A 12 -34.12 -0.27 6.80
CA LEU A 12 -34.21 -1.51 7.58
C LEU A 12 -32.83 -1.90 8.13
N THR A 13 -32.78 -2.05 9.44
CA THR A 13 -31.65 -2.52 10.24
C THR A 13 -31.44 -4.03 10.08
N VAL A 14 -30.21 -4.46 9.80
CA VAL A 14 -29.80 -5.88 9.74
C VAL A 14 -29.26 -6.33 11.10
N SER A 15 -29.78 -7.46 11.60
CA SER A 15 -29.38 -8.14 12.85
C SER A 15 -28.18 -9.08 12.64
N PRO A 16 -27.28 -9.28 13.63
CA PRO A 16 -26.12 -10.18 13.52
C PRO A 16 -26.41 -11.62 13.98
N PHE A 17 -25.75 -12.58 13.35
CA PHE A 17 -25.77 -14.02 13.64
C PHE A 17 -24.83 -14.40 14.80
N ASP A 18 -25.28 -15.37 15.61
CA ASP A 18 -24.59 -15.98 16.77
C ASP A 18 -23.45 -16.96 16.42
N SER A 19 -22.54 -17.13 17.39
CA SER A 19 -21.32 -17.97 17.46
C SER A 19 -21.60 -19.40 18.00
N PRO A 20 -20.61 -20.20 18.48
CA PRO A 20 -19.44 -20.84 17.84
C PRO A 20 -19.34 -22.37 18.13
N ALA A 21 -18.32 -23.04 17.57
CA ALA A 21 -17.85 -24.35 18.07
C ALA A 21 -16.33 -24.33 18.36
N THR A 22 -16.00 -24.71 19.59
CA THR A 22 -14.68 -24.81 20.21
C THR A 22 -14.04 -26.17 19.96
N PHE A 23 -12.71 -26.23 19.87
CA PHE A 23 -11.94 -27.45 20.14
C PHE A 23 -10.61 -27.13 20.84
N SER A 24 -10.29 -27.94 21.83
CA SER A 24 -9.29 -27.72 22.87
C SER A 24 -8.18 -28.77 22.87
N PHE A 25 -6.98 -28.28 23.24
CA PHE A 25 -5.89 -28.90 24.01
C PHE A 25 -5.02 -30.05 23.44
N GLY A 26 -3.70 -29.87 23.67
CA GLY A 26 -2.70 -30.93 23.70
C GLY A 26 -1.27 -30.40 23.88
N ARG A 27 -0.84 -30.16 25.14
CA ARG A 27 0.57 -29.94 25.51
C ARG A 27 1.25 -31.30 25.76
N SER A 28 2.53 -31.41 25.42
CA SER A 28 3.45 -32.33 26.12
C SER A 28 4.80 -31.64 26.37
N ARG A 29 5.37 -31.92 27.55
CA ARG A 29 6.65 -31.39 28.07
C ARG A 29 7.71 -32.50 28.04
N SER A 30 8.96 -32.03 27.88
CA SER A 30 10.20 -32.40 28.60
C SER A 30 10.77 -33.81 28.59
N THR A 31 12.10 -33.85 28.36
CA THR A 31 13.19 -34.55 29.09
C THR A 31 14.25 -35.01 28.06
N GLY A 32 15.56 -35.02 28.28
CA GLY A 32 16.42 -34.74 29.42
C GLY A 32 17.89 -34.72 28.95
N TRP A 33 18.76 -34.10 29.75
CA TRP A 33 20.22 -34.14 29.61
C TRP A 33 20.79 -35.40 30.28
N PRO A 34 22.01 -35.83 29.92
CA PRO A 34 22.95 -36.21 30.96
C PRO A 34 24.37 -35.64 30.78
N GLN A 35 25.03 -35.56 31.94
CA GLN A 35 26.34 -34.99 32.24
C GLN A 35 27.51 -35.99 32.00
N ARG A 36 28.69 -35.39 31.79
CA ARG A 36 30.05 -35.74 32.30
C ARG A 36 30.65 -37.14 32.09
N PHE A 37 31.83 -37.16 31.47
CA PHE A 37 33.01 -37.99 31.81
C PHE A 37 34.26 -37.12 31.60
N GLU A 38 34.94 -36.71 32.68
CA GLU A 38 36.14 -37.30 33.28
C GLU A 38 37.46 -36.97 32.54
N ALA A 39 38.32 -36.31 33.29
CA ALA A 39 39.66 -35.87 32.91
C ALA A 39 40.69 -36.94 33.25
N ILE A 40 41.65 -37.15 32.35
CA ILE A 40 42.90 -37.86 32.65
C ILE A 40 44.05 -36.96 32.19
N THR A 41 44.86 -36.52 33.16
CA THR A 41 46.14 -35.84 32.97
C THR A 41 47.28 -36.85 33.12
N ARG A 42 48.35 -36.70 32.32
CA ARG A 42 49.78 -36.81 32.71
C ARG A 42 50.72 -36.65 31.48
N PRO A 43 52.03 -36.36 31.67
CA PRO A 43 52.68 -35.21 31.04
C PRO A 43 53.86 -35.58 30.12
N GLY A 44 54.39 -34.56 29.42
CA GLY A 44 55.82 -34.50 29.08
C GLY A 44 56.15 -34.29 27.60
N THR A 45 56.61 -33.07 27.29
CA THR A 45 57.87 -32.71 26.60
C THR A 45 57.67 -31.45 25.74
N ALA A 46 58.31 -30.37 26.15
CA ALA A 46 58.32 -29.10 25.45
C ALA A 46 59.11 -29.22 24.15
N ARG A 47 58.45 -29.01 23.01
CA ARG A 47 59.11 -28.60 21.75
C ARG A 47 58.93 -27.09 21.60
N PRO A 48 59.95 -26.34 21.17
CA PRO A 48 59.80 -24.92 20.91
C PRO A 48 58.78 -24.73 19.79
N PRO A 49 57.88 -23.73 19.87
CA PRO A 49 56.97 -23.47 18.76
C PRO A 49 57.79 -23.02 17.55
N LEU A 50 57.78 -23.84 16.50
CA LEU A 50 58.10 -23.43 15.15
C LEU A 50 57.20 -22.23 14.84
N VAL A 51 57.81 -21.05 14.66
CA VAL A 51 57.12 -19.85 14.18
C VAL A 51 56.47 -20.21 12.85
N PRO A 52 55.12 -20.28 12.75
CA PRO A 52 54.49 -20.52 11.47
C PRO A 52 54.71 -19.30 10.60
N ALA A 53 55.28 -19.54 9.44
CA ALA A 53 55.49 -18.56 8.39
C ALA A 53 54.25 -17.66 8.23
N ILE A 54 54.49 -16.35 8.39
CA ILE A 54 53.80 -15.22 7.78
C ILE A 54 52.55 -15.65 7.02
N TRP A 55 51.38 -15.47 7.65
CA TRP A 55 50.14 -15.33 6.91
C TRP A 55 50.37 -14.23 5.88
N ARG A 56 50.58 -14.61 4.62
CA ARG A 56 50.39 -13.68 3.50
C ARG A 56 48.97 -13.17 3.66
N PHE A 57 48.81 -11.93 4.12
CA PHE A 57 47.61 -11.16 3.89
C PHE A 57 47.42 -11.14 2.38
N GLY A 58 46.66 -12.10 1.86
CA GLY A 58 46.09 -11.99 0.53
C GLY A 58 45.29 -10.71 0.56
N VAL A 59 45.78 -9.68 -0.12
CA VAL A 59 45.03 -8.44 -0.30
C VAL A 59 43.77 -8.86 -1.02
N ASN A 60 42.66 -8.99 -0.29
CA ASN A 60 41.37 -9.22 -0.90
C ASN A 60 40.98 -7.90 -1.57
N THR A 61 41.53 -7.66 -2.76
CA THR A 61 41.26 -6.44 -3.51
C THR A 61 39.85 -6.56 -4.06
N MET A 62 38.90 -5.90 -3.38
CA MET A 62 37.53 -5.82 -3.87
C MET A 62 37.52 -5.35 -5.34
N PRO A 63 36.66 -5.92 -6.20
CA PRO A 63 36.58 -5.54 -7.60
C PRO A 63 36.33 -4.03 -7.77
N LYS A 64 37.11 -3.41 -8.66
CA LYS A 64 36.97 -1.98 -9.00
C LYS A 64 35.83 -1.80 -10.02
N ILE A 65 34.61 -1.70 -9.52
CA ILE A 65 33.40 -1.50 -10.34
C ILE A 65 32.88 -0.07 -10.17
N ARG A 66 32.53 0.58 -11.29
CA ARG A 66 31.91 1.91 -11.27
C ARG A 66 30.50 1.86 -10.69
N PRO A 67 30.04 2.85 -9.90
CA PRO A 67 28.70 2.87 -9.33
C PRO A 67 27.58 2.65 -10.34
N LYS A 68 27.68 3.25 -11.53
CA LYS A 68 26.72 3.08 -12.64
C LYS A 68 26.60 1.62 -13.10
N GLN A 69 27.73 0.91 -13.19
CA GLN A 69 27.75 -0.50 -13.58
C GLN A 69 27.10 -1.35 -12.49
N ALA A 70 27.52 -1.19 -11.22
CA ALA A 70 26.94 -1.93 -10.10
C ALA A 70 25.41 -1.73 -9.97
N VAL A 71 24.93 -0.49 -10.17
CA VAL A 71 23.48 -0.21 -10.20
C VAL A 71 22.79 -0.89 -11.38
N THR A 72 23.42 -0.94 -12.54
CA THR A 72 22.87 -1.62 -13.72
C THR A 72 22.76 -3.13 -13.46
N ASP A 73 23.79 -3.75 -12.92
CA ASP A 73 23.83 -5.17 -12.58
C ASP A 73 22.75 -5.52 -11.54
N PHE A 74 22.64 -4.71 -10.47
CA PHE A 74 21.58 -4.86 -9.49
C PHE A 74 20.18 -4.74 -10.10
N LEU A 75 19.94 -3.75 -10.97
CA LEU A 75 18.64 -3.58 -11.60
C LEU A 75 18.31 -4.75 -12.55
N ASN A 76 19.30 -5.28 -13.27
CA ASN A 76 19.10 -6.42 -14.16
C ASN A 76 18.77 -7.69 -13.35
N GLU A 77 19.47 -7.96 -12.24
CA GLU A 77 19.15 -9.10 -11.37
C GLU A 77 17.74 -8.99 -10.78
N ARG A 78 17.33 -7.79 -10.35
CA ARG A 78 15.99 -7.57 -9.78
C ARG A 78 14.88 -7.55 -10.82
N GLU A 79 15.19 -7.52 -12.11
CA GLU A 79 14.18 -7.55 -13.15
C GLU A 79 13.49 -8.93 -13.16
N GLY A 80 12.16 -8.94 -13.10
CA GLY A 80 11.37 -10.17 -12.96
C GLY A 80 11.22 -10.69 -11.52
N GLU A 81 12.24 -10.53 -10.66
CA GLU A 81 12.15 -10.94 -9.24
C GLU A 81 11.21 -10.04 -8.41
N VAL A 82 11.24 -8.74 -8.68
CA VAL A 82 10.41 -7.76 -7.98
C VAL A 82 9.32 -7.20 -8.89
N ARG A 83 8.27 -6.65 -8.28
CA ARG A 83 7.21 -5.98 -9.03
C ARG A 83 7.77 -4.85 -9.89
N LYS A 84 7.24 -4.69 -11.10
CA LYS A 84 7.57 -3.58 -12.03
C LYS A 84 7.58 -2.20 -11.34
N ALA A 85 6.66 -1.96 -10.40
CA ALA A 85 6.63 -0.71 -9.63
C ALA A 85 7.81 -0.56 -8.65
N SER A 86 8.19 -1.62 -7.95
CA SER A 86 9.36 -1.64 -7.07
C SER A 86 10.65 -1.46 -7.88
N HIS A 87 10.76 -2.14 -9.02
CA HIS A 87 11.90 -2.01 -9.94
C HIS A 87 12.07 -0.56 -10.43
N ARG A 88 10.97 0.09 -10.86
CA ARG A 88 11.00 1.51 -11.22
C ARG A 88 11.43 2.42 -10.07
N ASN A 89 10.99 2.13 -8.85
CA ASN A 89 11.40 2.90 -7.66
C ASN A 89 12.91 2.74 -7.40
N TYR A 90 13.43 1.51 -7.50
CA TYR A 90 14.87 1.25 -7.44
C TYR A 90 15.63 2.04 -8.49
N ARG A 91 15.21 1.94 -9.76
CA ARG A 91 15.84 2.67 -10.87
C ARG A 91 15.90 4.17 -10.61
N TYR A 92 14.76 4.79 -10.25
CA TYR A 92 14.70 6.23 -9.99
C TYR A 92 15.65 6.67 -8.87
N THR A 93 15.61 6.00 -7.72
CA THR A 93 16.46 6.36 -6.59
C THR A 93 17.94 6.09 -6.86
N LEU A 94 18.27 4.95 -7.46
CA LEU A 94 19.68 4.59 -7.69
C LEU A 94 20.31 5.42 -8.82
N GLN A 95 19.55 5.89 -9.79
CA GLN A 95 20.04 6.89 -10.75
C GLN A 95 20.45 8.20 -10.08
N ARG A 96 19.70 8.66 -9.07
CA ARG A 96 20.09 9.82 -8.25
C ARG A 96 21.38 9.56 -7.47
N PHE A 97 21.56 8.35 -6.98
CA PHE A 97 22.78 7.94 -6.29
C PHE A 97 23.99 7.88 -7.24
N VAL A 98 23.82 7.37 -8.46
CA VAL A 98 24.87 7.39 -9.49
C VAL A 98 25.27 8.83 -9.81
N ALA A 99 24.30 9.73 -10.01
CA ALA A 99 24.57 11.15 -10.25
C ALA A 99 25.32 11.80 -9.08
N PHE A 100 24.97 11.45 -7.84
CA PHE A 100 25.73 11.86 -6.66
C PHE A 100 27.19 11.37 -6.72
N CYS A 101 27.41 10.09 -7.02
CA CYS A 101 28.77 9.55 -7.16
C CYS A 101 29.58 10.25 -8.26
N GLU A 102 28.94 10.58 -9.39
CA GLU A 102 29.58 11.32 -10.49
C GLU A 102 29.97 12.75 -10.06
N THR A 103 29.07 13.48 -9.40
CA THR A 103 29.32 14.84 -8.90
C THR A 103 30.45 14.90 -7.86
N HIS A 104 30.59 13.85 -7.04
CA HIS A 104 31.60 13.78 -5.98
C HIS A 104 32.82 12.95 -6.33
N GLU A 105 33.02 12.66 -7.63
CA GLU A 105 34.20 11.97 -8.15
C GLU A 105 34.45 10.58 -7.51
N ILE A 106 33.38 9.91 -7.10
CA ILE A 106 33.44 8.55 -6.56
C ILE A 106 33.53 7.57 -7.74
N GLU A 107 34.76 7.27 -8.15
CA GLU A 107 35.00 6.44 -9.34
C GLU A 107 34.56 4.97 -9.14
N TYR A 108 34.76 4.40 -7.95
CA TYR A 108 34.48 2.99 -7.67
C TYR A 108 33.53 2.83 -6.48
N ILE A 109 32.65 1.84 -6.55
CA ILE A 109 31.63 1.59 -5.51
C ILE A 109 32.25 1.27 -4.14
N ASN A 110 33.42 0.64 -4.12
CA ASN A 110 34.17 0.31 -2.91
C ASN A 110 34.84 1.53 -2.23
N ASN A 111 34.88 2.70 -2.89
CA ASN A 111 35.37 3.94 -2.30
C ASN A 111 34.33 4.62 -1.40
N ILE A 112 33.07 4.17 -1.43
CA ILE A 112 31.99 4.77 -0.65
C ILE A 112 32.18 4.49 0.83
N ASN A 113 32.19 5.57 1.61
CA ASN A 113 32.28 5.51 3.06
C ASN A 113 31.04 6.10 3.74
N GLY A 114 31.01 6.06 5.07
CA GLY A 114 29.87 6.58 5.84
C GLY A 114 29.64 8.09 5.71
N TYR A 115 30.67 8.88 5.41
CA TYR A 115 30.54 10.32 5.19
C TYR A 115 29.84 10.62 3.86
N ASP A 116 30.18 9.91 2.78
CA ASP A 116 29.51 10.05 1.48
C ASP A 116 28.01 9.74 1.59
N LEU A 117 27.64 8.68 2.33
CA LEU A 117 26.25 8.32 2.57
C LEU A 117 25.48 9.40 3.36
N LYS A 118 26.16 10.08 4.29
CA LYS A 118 25.59 11.24 5.01
C LYS A 118 25.39 12.43 4.07
N ARG A 119 26.35 12.71 3.19
CA ARG A 119 26.24 13.78 2.18
C ARG A 119 25.09 13.53 1.21
N PHE A 120 24.98 12.30 0.70
CA PHE A 120 23.85 11.91 -0.16
C PHE A 120 22.50 12.14 0.54
N LYS A 121 22.38 11.81 1.83
CA LYS A 121 21.17 12.09 2.61
C LYS A 121 20.87 13.58 2.71
N ILE A 122 21.88 14.41 2.95
CA ILE A 122 21.73 15.87 3.07
C ILE A 122 21.26 16.46 1.73
N GLU A 123 21.93 16.15 0.64
CA GLU A 123 21.55 16.64 -0.70
C GLU A 123 20.14 16.20 -1.09
N ARG A 124 19.79 14.94 -0.82
CA ARG A 124 18.42 14.47 -1.07
C ARG A 124 17.38 15.19 -0.24
N ARG A 125 17.72 15.69 0.95
CA ARG A 125 16.82 16.53 1.77
C ARG A 125 16.75 17.95 1.21
N GLU A 126 17.85 18.51 0.75
CA GLU A 126 17.94 19.84 0.13
C GLU A 126 17.14 19.93 -1.18
N ASP A 127 16.91 18.80 -1.86
CA ASP A 127 15.95 18.68 -2.97
C ASP A 127 14.48 18.98 -2.59
N GLY A 128 14.19 19.31 -1.32
CA GLY A 128 12.85 19.68 -0.86
C GLY A 128 11.85 18.52 -0.82
N ILE A 129 12.34 17.28 -0.74
CA ILE A 129 11.47 16.09 -0.67
C ILE A 129 10.92 15.89 0.74
N LYS A 130 9.73 15.27 0.85
CA LYS A 130 9.15 14.89 2.14
C LYS A 130 10.03 13.85 2.87
N GLU A 131 10.08 13.89 4.20
CA GLU A 131 10.87 12.96 5.04
C GLU A 131 10.53 11.47 4.78
N VAL A 132 9.24 11.13 4.54
CA VAL A 132 8.85 9.77 4.12
C VAL A 132 9.50 9.36 2.81
N THR A 133 9.56 10.29 1.85
CA THR A 133 10.20 10.04 0.55
C THR A 133 11.69 9.84 0.75
N LEU A 134 12.34 10.67 1.57
CA LEU A 134 13.75 10.51 1.94
C LEU A 134 14.01 9.13 2.56
N LYS A 135 13.21 8.72 3.56
CA LYS A 135 13.30 7.39 4.17
C LYS A 135 13.20 6.27 3.15
N ASN A 136 12.26 6.34 2.22
CA ASN A 136 12.08 5.34 1.16
C ASN A 136 13.27 5.29 0.18
N ASN A 137 13.84 6.45 -0.16
CA ASN A 137 15.02 6.55 -1.01
C ASN A 137 16.24 5.91 -0.30
N LEU A 138 16.47 6.26 0.95
CA LEU A 138 17.57 5.69 1.74
C LEU A 138 17.39 4.18 2.00
N SER A 139 16.15 3.72 2.19
CA SER A 139 15.85 2.28 2.33
C SER A 139 16.16 1.52 1.04
N THR A 140 15.88 2.11 -0.13
CA THR A 140 16.28 1.56 -1.43
C THR A 140 17.80 1.48 -1.56
N LEU A 141 18.51 2.54 -1.15
CA LEU A 141 19.97 2.56 -1.14
C LEU A 141 20.53 1.45 -0.24
N ARG A 142 19.92 1.19 0.92
CA ARG A 142 20.32 0.07 1.79
C ARG A 142 20.18 -1.29 1.13
N VAL A 143 19.07 -1.52 0.42
CA VAL A 143 18.86 -2.79 -0.31
C VAL A 143 19.96 -2.98 -1.36
N PHE A 144 20.28 -1.92 -2.11
CA PHE A 144 21.37 -1.95 -3.08
C PHE A 144 22.74 -2.21 -2.43
N LEU A 145 23.08 -1.50 -1.36
CA LEU A 145 24.38 -1.68 -0.67
C LEU A 145 24.51 -3.05 -0.01
N ARG A 146 23.42 -3.66 0.45
CA ARG A 146 23.42 -5.06 0.92
C ARG A 146 23.70 -6.03 -0.22
N TRP A 147 23.10 -5.79 -1.37
CA TRP A 147 23.41 -6.57 -2.57
C TRP A 147 24.89 -6.41 -2.96
N CYS A 148 25.42 -5.19 -2.98
CA CYS A 148 26.86 -4.95 -3.22
C CYS A 148 27.75 -5.68 -2.19
N ALA A 149 27.36 -5.70 -0.92
CA ALA A 149 28.14 -6.39 0.12
C ALA A 149 28.12 -7.91 -0.06
N ASN A 150 26.98 -8.47 -0.49
CA ASN A 150 26.87 -9.90 -0.80
C ASN A 150 27.68 -10.27 -2.06
N ALA A 151 27.79 -9.36 -3.02
CA ALA A 151 28.63 -9.50 -4.21
C ALA A 151 30.11 -9.10 -3.97
N GLU A 152 30.51 -8.88 -2.71
CA GLU A 152 31.88 -8.50 -2.31
C GLU A 152 32.40 -7.21 -2.97
N LEU A 153 31.50 -6.31 -3.35
CA LEU A 153 31.81 -5.00 -3.96
C LEU A 153 32.01 -3.89 -2.92
N VAL A 154 31.48 -4.07 -1.71
CA VAL A 154 31.68 -3.17 -0.57
C VAL A 154 31.82 -4.00 0.70
N ASN A 155 32.38 -3.39 1.76
CA ASN A 155 32.48 -4.05 3.05
C ASN A 155 31.10 -4.44 3.61
N LYS A 156 31.05 -5.57 4.34
CA LYS A 156 29.88 -5.95 5.11
C LYS A 156 29.57 -4.84 6.14
N GLY A 157 28.30 -4.47 6.29
CA GLY A 157 27.86 -3.39 7.18
C GLY A 157 27.77 -2.00 6.53
N THR A 158 28.23 -1.81 5.29
CA THR A 158 28.12 -0.50 4.59
C THR A 158 26.66 -0.01 4.49
N ALA A 159 25.71 -0.93 4.32
CA ALA A 159 24.29 -0.58 4.27
C ALA A 159 23.74 -0.07 5.62
N GLU A 160 24.34 -0.45 6.74
CA GLU A 160 23.95 -0.02 8.08
C GLU A 160 24.44 1.39 8.39
N LEU A 161 25.46 1.88 7.67
CA LEU A 161 25.92 3.27 7.74
C LEU A 161 24.89 4.26 7.17
N VAL A 162 23.94 3.80 6.36
CA VAL A 162 22.83 4.62 5.85
C VAL A 162 21.81 4.90 6.95
N GLN A 163 21.91 6.09 7.55
CA GLN A 163 21.02 6.52 8.62
C GLN A 163 19.66 6.97 8.09
N LEU A 164 18.64 6.13 8.26
CA LEU A 164 17.25 6.49 7.97
C LEU A 164 16.78 7.60 8.92
N PRO A 165 16.00 8.60 8.45
CA PRO A 165 15.35 9.53 9.35
C PRO A 165 14.32 8.81 10.22
N SER A 166 14.19 9.25 11.48
CA SER A 166 13.06 8.91 12.33
C SER A 166 11.84 9.66 11.80
N LEU A 167 10.80 8.94 11.41
CA LEU A 167 9.51 9.55 11.12
C LEU A 167 8.69 9.55 12.41
N ASN A 168 8.19 10.72 12.80
CA ASN A 168 7.14 10.82 13.80
C ASN A 168 5.87 10.13 13.29
N VAL A 169 4.97 9.71 14.19
CA VAL A 169 3.73 9.00 13.80
C VAL A 169 2.95 9.82 12.77
N ASP A 170 2.81 11.12 13.00
CA ASP A 170 2.11 12.08 12.13
C ASP A 170 2.78 12.24 10.75
N GLU A 171 4.09 11.96 10.63
CA GLU A 171 4.79 11.97 9.34
C GLU A 171 4.63 10.65 8.59
N ARG A 172 4.27 9.54 9.28
CA ARG A 172 4.04 8.23 8.66
C ARG A 172 2.65 8.11 8.05
N THR A 173 1.67 8.88 8.54
CA THR A 173 0.27 8.82 8.12
C THR A 173 -0.20 10.13 7.51
N ASP A 174 -0.76 10.07 6.30
CA ASP A 174 -1.60 11.17 5.81
C ASP A 174 -2.94 11.06 6.57
N ASP A 175 -3.12 11.88 7.60
CA ASP A 175 -4.33 11.90 8.46
C ASP A 175 -5.59 12.44 7.77
N THR A 176 -5.49 12.70 6.48
CA THR A 176 -6.63 13.08 5.66
C THR A 176 -7.66 11.95 5.60
N ILE A 177 -8.83 12.22 6.17
CA ILE A 177 -10.03 11.38 6.12
C ILE A 177 -11.14 12.23 5.52
N LEU A 178 -11.91 11.64 4.62
CA LEU A 178 -13.17 12.22 4.18
C LEU A 178 -14.23 11.97 5.26
N SER A 179 -14.85 13.03 5.76
CA SER A 179 -15.99 12.90 6.68
C SER A 179 -17.14 12.16 6.00
N LEU A 180 -17.99 11.50 6.80
CA LEU A 180 -19.14 10.76 6.29
C LEU A 180 -20.07 11.68 5.48
N ASP A 181 -20.41 12.85 6.02
CA ASP A 181 -21.26 13.83 5.33
C ASP A 181 -20.71 14.22 3.94
N ARG A 182 -19.37 14.31 3.81
CA ARG A 182 -18.73 14.59 2.52
C ARG A 182 -18.82 13.39 1.58
N VAL A 183 -18.69 12.16 2.09
CA VAL A 183 -18.86 10.94 1.28
C VAL A 183 -20.31 10.84 0.79
N GLU A 184 -21.29 11.05 1.67
CA GLU A 184 -22.72 11.04 1.34
C GLU A 184 -23.03 12.11 0.30
N SER A 185 -22.54 13.34 0.47
CA SER A 185 -22.69 14.41 -0.52
C SER A 185 -22.11 14.04 -1.90
N VAL A 186 -20.97 13.34 -1.94
CA VAL A 186 -20.38 12.84 -3.19
C VAL A 186 -21.27 11.78 -3.81
N LEU A 187 -21.74 10.81 -3.02
CA LEU A 187 -22.63 9.74 -3.50
C LEU A 187 -23.95 10.30 -4.02
N ASP A 188 -24.59 11.23 -3.30
CA ASP A 188 -25.83 11.88 -3.71
C ASP A 188 -25.68 12.59 -5.06
N TYR A 189 -24.56 13.30 -5.24
CA TYR A 189 -24.23 13.93 -6.53
C TYR A 189 -24.08 12.88 -7.63
N LEU A 190 -23.33 11.82 -7.38
CA LEU A 190 -23.08 10.75 -8.35
C LEU A 190 -24.37 10.02 -8.72
N TYR A 191 -25.23 9.71 -7.75
CA TYR A 191 -26.55 9.13 -7.98
C TYR A 191 -27.45 10.02 -8.82
N LYS A 192 -27.42 11.33 -8.58
CA LYS A 192 -28.30 12.27 -9.26
C LYS A 192 -27.85 12.63 -10.67
N PHE A 193 -26.54 12.79 -10.89
CA PHE A 193 -26.00 13.41 -12.11
C PHE A 193 -25.06 12.50 -12.91
N GLU A 194 -24.48 11.49 -12.29
CA GLU A 194 -23.51 10.57 -12.91
C GLU A 194 -23.87 9.11 -12.65
N TYR A 195 -25.16 8.81 -12.57
CA TYR A 195 -25.65 7.47 -12.25
C TYR A 195 -25.02 6.45 -13.19
N ALA A 196 -24.63 5.30 -12.64
CA ALA A 196 -23.92 4.24 -13.34
C ALA A 196 -22.70 4.65 -14.19
N HIS A 197 -22.19 5.88 -14.12
CA HIS A 197 -20.97 6.23 -14.84
C HIS A 197 -19.77 5.59 -14.13
N ARG A 198 -18.66 5.41 -14.86
CA ARG A 198 -17.42 4.84 -14.31
C ARG A 198 -16.98 5.48 -12.99
N ARG A 199 -17.15 6.80 -12.82
CA ARG A 199 -16.75 7.51 -11.59
C ARG A 199 -17.64 7.10 -10.41
N HIS A 200 -18.95 7.00 -10.64
CA HIS A 200 -19.92 6.53 -9.65
C HIS A 200 -19.63 5.08 -9.25
N ALA A 201 -19.59 4.17 -10.22
CA ALA A 201 -19.36 2.74 -10.00
C ALA A 201 -18.05 2.47 -9.23
N ILE A 202 -16.94 3.14 -9.60
CA ILE A 202 -15.67 2.98 -8.89
C ILE A 202 -15.71 3.57 -7.47
N PHE A 203 -16.29 4.76 -7.29
CA PHE A 203 -16.33 5.41 -5.98
C PHE A 203 -17.16 4.56 -5.00
N GLN A 204 -18.36 4.16 -5.41
CA GLN A 204 -19.25 3.35 -4.58
C GLN A 204 -18.64 1.97 -4.29
N PHE A 205 -18.00 1.33 -5.28
CA PHE A 205 -17.32 0.05 -5.06
C PHE A 205 -16.16 0.16 -4.05
N ILE A 206 -15.33 1.20 -4.14
CA ILE A 206 -14.23 1.42 -3.18
C ILE A 206 -14.78 1.69 -1.79
N TRP A 207 -15.81 2.54 -1.69
CA TRP A 207 -16.48 2.85 -0.43
C TRP A 207 -17.05 1.58 0.23
N HIS A 208 -17.75 0.76 -0.54
CA HIS A 208 -18.42 -0.45 -0.03
C HIS A 208 -17.45 -1.59 0.31
N THR A 209 -16.42 -1.81 -0.50
CA THR A 209 -15.52 -2.97 -0.34
C THR A 209 -14.24 -2.65 0.41
N CYS A 210 -13.99 -1.36 0.69
CA CYS A 210 -12.71 -0.88 1.18
C CYS A 210 -11.54 -1.37 0.30
N SER A 211 -11.70 -1.46 -1.03
CA SER A 211 -10.68 -2.06 -1.92
C SER A 211 -9.50 -1.13 -2.20
N ARG A 212 -8.33 -1.70 -2.52
CA ARG A 212 -7.20 -0.91 -3.02
C ARG A 212 -7.45 -0.57 -4.48
N VAL A 213 -6.97 0.59 -4.94
CA VAL A 213 -7.03 0.96 -6.37
C VAL A 213 -6.46 -0.13 -7.27
N GLY A 214 -5.35 -0.77 -6.86
CA GLY A 214 -4.76 -1.87 -7.63
C GLY A 214 -5.66 -3.10 -7.75
N THR A 215 -6.54 -3.34 -6.77
CA THR A 215 -7.58 -4.38 -6.81
C THR A 215 -8.71 -3.97 -7.74
N VAL A 216 -9.18 -2.72 -7.68
CA VAL A 216 -10.22 -2.22 -8.59
C VAL A 216 -9.78 -2.35 -10.05
N VAL A 217 -8.52 -2.00 -10.35
CA VAL A 217 -7.94 -2.16 -11.69
C VAL A 217 -7.90 -3.63 -12.14
N SER A 218 -7.72 -4.59 -11.23
CA SER A 218 -7.52 -6.00 -11.62
C SER A 218 -8.80 -6.74 -11.98
N LEU A 219 -9.98 -6.18 -11.67
CA LEU A 219 -11.28 -6.83 -11.84
C LEU A 219 -11.65 -6.98 -13.31
N ASP A 220 -12.19 -8.14 -13.64
CA ASP A 220 -12.82 -8.48 -14.91
C ASP A 220 -14.33 -8.57 -14.73
N VAL A 221 -15.09 -8.54 -15.84
CA VAL A 221 -16.54 -8.73 -15.78
C VAL A 221 -16.89 -10.09 -15.19
N ASP A 222 -16.13 -11.13 -15.53
CA ASP A 222 -16.32 -12.50 -15.02
C ASP A 222 -15.95 -12.66 -13.53
N ASP A 223 -15.36 -11.63 -12.91
CA ASP A 223 -15.12 -11.62 -11.46
C ASP A 223 -16.36 -11.14 -10.67
N PHE A 224 -17.39 -10.62 -11.34
CA PHE A 224 -18.57 -10.04 -10.71
C PHE A 224 -19.78 -10.96 -10.83
N TYR A 225 -20.35 -11.33 -9.67
CA TYR A 225 -21.43 -12.29 -9.54
C TYR A 225 -22.67 -11.59 -8.94
N PRO A 226 -23.42 -10.80 -9.74
CA PRO A 226 -24.51 -9.94 -9.24
C PRO A 226 -25.62 -10.73 -8.56
N LYS A 227 -25.99 -11.90 -9.11
CA LYS A 227 -27.04 -12.78 -8.57
C LYS A 227 -26.69 -13.33 -7.18
N GLN A 228 -25.40 -13.59 -6.94
CA GLN A 228 -24.91 -14.08 -5.65
C GLN A 228 -24.43 -12.96 -4.73
N GLY A 229 -24.36 -11.72 -5.21
CA GLY A 229 -23.96 -10.56 -4.42
C GLY A 229 -22.50 -10.55 -4.01
N PHE A 230 -21.56 -10.98 -4.86
CA PHE A 230 -20.13 -10.89 -4.55
C PHE A 230 -19.24 -10.56 -5.76
N VAL A 231 -18.02 -10.12 -5.46
CA VAL A 231 -16.93 -9.97 -6.42
C VAL A 231 -15.75 -10.85 -5.99
N GLU A 232 -15.17 -11.57 -6.94
CA GLU A 232 -14.01 -12.42 -6.72
C GLU A 232 -12.71 -11.69 -7.09
N ILE A 233 -11.84 -11.49 -6.11
CA ILE A 233 -10.57 -10.80 -6.32
C ILE A 233 -9.48 -11.84 -6.61
N ARG A 234 -8.87 -11.78 -7.79
CA ARG A 234 -7.85 -12.74 -8.24
C ARG A 234 -6.48 -12.11 -8.52
N HIS A 235 -5.41 -12.87 -8.25
CA HIS A 235 -4.03 -12.49 -8.49
C HIS A 235 -3.61 -12.94 -9.90
N ARG A 236 -3.38 -11.99 -10.81
CA ARG A 236 -3.01 -12.29 -12.20
C ARG A 236 -1.74 -11.52 -12.61
N PRO A 237 -0.55 -11.94 -12.15
CA PRO A 237 0.70 -11.24 -12.43
C PRO A 237 1.09 -11.36 -13.91
N ASP A 238 0.88 -12.53 -14.51
CA ASP A 238 1.30 -12.85 -15.88
C ASP A 238 0.52 -12.05 -16.93
N THR A 239 -0.74 -11.72 -16.64
CA THR A 239 -1.59 -10.88 -17.50
C THR A 239 -1.65 -9.42 -17.02
N GLY A 240 -0.64 -8.96 -16.28
CA GLY A 240 -0.40 -7.53 -16.04
C GLY A 240 -1.17 -6.90 -14.87
N THR A 241 -1.96 -7.66 -14.09
CA THR A 241 -2.70 -7.13 -12.94
C THR A 241 -2.35 -7.83 -11.61
N PRO A 242 -1.09 -7.73 -11.14
CA PRO A 242 -0.70 -8.29 -9.84
C PRO A 242 -1.31 -7.51 -8.68
N LEU A 243 -1.78 -8.25 -7.68
CA LEU A 243 -2.25 -7.73 -6.39
C LEU A 243 -1.10 -7.41 -5.43
N LYS A 244 -1.34 -6.46 -4.50
CA LYS A 244 -0.32 -5.99 -3.53
C LYS A 244 0.19 -7.07 -2.58
N ASN A 245 -0.61 -8.09 -2.27
CA ASN A 245 -0.19 -9.19 -1.38
C ASN A 245 -0.13 -10.53 -2.10
N GLY A 246 0.02 -10.54 -3.44
CA GLY A 246 0.10 -11.80 -4.19
C GLY A 246 -1.18 -12.60 -4.08
N HIS A 247 -1.03 -13.93 -4.01
CA HIS A 247 -2.11 -14.89 -3.75
C HIS A 247 -2.81 -14.66 -2.40
N LEU A 248 -2.10 -14.16 -1.38
CA LEU A 248 -2.71 -13.83 -0.07
C LEU A 248 -3.72 -12.67 -0.17
N ALA A 249 -3.81 -12.00 -1.32
CA ALA A 249 -4.82 -10.98 -1.56
C ALA A 249 -6.13 -11.51 -2.17
N GLU A 250 -6.14 -12.76 -2.62
CA GLU A 250 -7.28 -13.40 -3.28
C GLU A 250 -8.38 -13.68 -2.26
N ARG A 251 -9.62 -13.32 -2.61
CA ARG A 251 -10.80 -13.47 -1.75
C ARG A 251 -12.08 -13.13 -2.49
N GLN A 252 -13.20 -13.65 -2.01
CA GLN A 252 -14.53 -13.18 -2.38
C GLN A 252 -14.95 -12.04 -1.44
N VAL A 253 -15.59 -11.02 -1.99
CA VAL A 253 -16.07 -9.86 -1.24
C VAL A 253 -17.55 -9.65 -1.55
N ASN A 254 -18.39 -9.81 -0.53
CA ASN A 254 -19.81 -9.54 -0.64
C ASN A 254 -20.04 -8.06 -0.97
N VAL A 255 -20.94 -7.81 -1.93
CA VAL A 255 -21.42 -6.51 -2.36
C VAL A 255 -22.94 -6.44 -2.15
N SER A 256 -23.45 -5.30 -1.70
CA SER A 256 -24.90 -5.11 -1.51
C SER A 256 -25.63 -5.06 -2.86
N ASN A 257 -26.94 -5.33 -2.85
CA ASN A 257 -27.79 -5.25 -4.04
C ASN A 257 -27.67 -3.88 -4.73
N GLU A 258 -27.68 -2.79 -3.96
CA GLU A 258 -27.47 -1.43 -4.45
C GLU A 258 -26.15 -1.28 -5.24
N VAL A 259 -25.06 -1.88 -4.77
CA VAL A 259 -23.77 -1.87 -5.50
C VAL A 259 -23.83 -2.77 -6.70
N CYS A 260 -24.52 -3.92 -6.62
CA CYS A 260 -24.72 -4.79 -7.78
C CYS A 260 -25.46 -4.05 -8.89
N GLU A 261 -26.56 -3.36 -8.57
CA GLU A 261 -27.37 -2.59 -9.51
C GLU A 261 -26.53 -1.53 -10.21
N VAL A 262 -25.76 -0.72 -9.46
CA VAL A 262 -24.90 0.32 -10.06
C VAL A 262 -23.80 -0.29 -10.94
N LEU A 263 -23.23 -1.44 -10.56
CA LEU A 263 -22.22 -2.12 -11.37
C LEU A 263 -22.83 -2.74 -12.64
N ASP A 264 -23.98 -3.40 -12.54
CA ASP A 264 -24.70 -3.97 -13.68
C ASP A 264 -25.09 -2.87 -14.68
N ASP A 265 -25.69 -1.78 -14.20
CA ASP A 265 -26.06 -0.65 -15.03
C ASP A 265 -24.84 -0.01 -15.68
N TYR A 266 -23.72 0.12 -14.95
CA TYR A 266 -22.47 0.61 -15.52
C TYR A 266 -21.98 -0.29 -16.66
N ILE A 267 -21.97 -1.61 -16.45
CA ILE A 267 -21.54 -2.60 -17.45
C ILE A 267 -22.41 -2.52 -18.71
N GLN A 268 -23.72 -2.36 -18.55
CA GLN A 268 -24.68 -2.36 -19.65
C GLN A 268 -24.72 -1.05 -20.44
N THR A 269 -24.45 0.09 -19.80
CA THR A 269 -24.73 1.41 -20.40
C THR A 269 -23.50 2.26 -20.67
N HIS A 270 -22.53 2.29 -19.75
CA HIS A 270 -21.44 3.27 -19.74
C HIS A 270 -20.06 2.66 -19.84
N ARG A 271 -19.95 1.33 -19.75
CA ARG A 271 -18.69 0.62 -19.89
C ARG A 271 -18.30 0.54 -21.36
N GLU A 272 -17.10 1.04 -21.66
CA GLU A 272 -16.48 0.89 -22.98
C GLU A 272 -16.17 -0.59 -23.23
N VAL A 273 -16.70 -1.13 -24.33
CA VAL A 273 -16.41 -2.49 -24.77
C VAL A 273 -15.09 -2.45 -25.54
N VAL A 274 -14.05 -2.94 -24.90
CA VAL A 274 -12.69 -2.97 -25.40
C VAL A 274 -12.17 -4.40 -25.36
N ASP A 275 -11.52 -4.83 -26.43
CA ASP A 275 -10.78 -6.08 -26.44
C ASP A 275 -9.65 -5.95 -25.42
N GLY A 276 -9.77 -6.65 -24.29
CA GLY A 276 -8.74 -6.55 -23.28
C GLY A 276 -7.51 -7.37 -23.64
N GLU A 277 -6.35 -6.90 -23.18
CA GLU A 277 -5.10 -7.63 -23.32
C GLU A 277 -5.23 -9.06 -22.78
N ASN A 278 -4.72 -10.03 -23.55
CA ASN A 278 -4.73 -11.45 -23.22
C ASN A 278 -6.14 -12.08 -23.11
N GLY A 279 -7.13 -11.56 -23.86
CA GLY A 279 -8.49 -12.14 -23.93
C GLY A 279 -9.34 -11.90 -22.68
N ARG A 280 -8.90 -11.01 -21.78
CA ARG A 280 -9.61 -10.68 -20.55
C ARG A 280 -10.58 -9.53 -20.79
N VAL A 281 -11.74 -9.54 -20.14
CA VAL A 281 -12.73 -8.47 -20.27
C VAL A 281 -12.71 -7.61 -19.00
N PRO A 282 -12.04 -6.44 -18.97
CA PRO A 282 -11.92 -5.64 -17.75
C PRO A 282 -13.28 -5.12 -17.29
N LEU A 283 -13.52 -5.11 -15.99
CA LEU A 283 -14.75 -4.54 -15.42
C LEU A 283 -14.81 -3.03 -15.65
N PHE A 284 -13.75 -2.31 -15.23
CA PHE A 284 -13.67 -0.86 -15.37
C PHE A 284 -12.77 -0.46 -16.55
N THR A 285 -13.33 0.26 -17.52
CA THR A 285 -12.67 0.58 -18.80
C THR A 285 -12.64 2.08 -19.10
N THR A 286 -11.73 2.48 -19.98
CA THR A 286 -11.75 3.74 -20.72
C THR A 286 -11.77 3.42 -22.22
N ALA A 287 -11.93 4.45 -23.06
CA ALA A 287 -11.82 4.31 -24.52
C ALA A 287 -10.46 3.75 -25.00
N HIS A 288 -9.50 3.56 -24.10
CA HIS A 288 -8.16 3.04 -24.38
C HIS A 288 -7.88 1.70 -23.68
N GLY A 289 -8.91 1.00 -23.19
CA GLY A 289 -8.74 -0.29 -22.52
C GLY A 289 -9.05 -0.26 -21.03
N ARG A 290 -8.39 -1.14 -20.25
CA ARG A 290 -8.52 -1.23 -18.79
C ARG A 290 -8.16 0.09 -18.12
N VAL A 291 -8.97 0.52 -17.14
CA VAL A 291 -8.68 1.73 -16.38
C VAL A 291 -7.32 1.66 -15.66
N THR A 292 -6.53 2.74 -15.72
CA THR A 292 -5.25 2.79 -15.01
C THR A 292 -5.41 3.30 -13.58
N ARG A 293 -4.44 3.00 -12.70
CA ARG A 293 -4.40 3.55 -11.33
C ARG A 293 -4.39 5.09 -11.33
N ASN A 294 -3.71 5.70 -12.30
CA ASN A 294 -3.65 7.16 -12.40
C ASN A 294 -4.99 7.76 -12.85
N THR A 295 -5.72 7.08 -13.74
CA THR A 295 -7.08 7.48 -14.15
C THR A 295 -8.02 7.44 -12.95
N ILE A 296 -8.02 6.36 -12.16
CA ILE A 296 -8.83 6.30 -10.93
C ILE A 296 -8.45 7.44 -9.98
N ARG A 297 -7.16 7.69 -9.76
CA ARG A 297 -6.69 8.79 -8.90
C ARG A 297 -7.21 10.15 -9.38
N LYS A 298 -7.11 10.46 -10.68
CA LYS A 298 -7.62 11.71 -11.26
C LYS A 298 -9.14 11.82 -11.08
N ASN A 299 -9.88 10.75 -11.33
CA ASN A 299 -11.34 10.73 -11.14
C ASN A 299 -11.72 10.99 -9.69
N MET A 300 -11.10 10.31 -8.72
CA MET A 300 -11.38 10.51 -7.29
C MET A 300 -11.03 11.93 -6.84
N ASN A 301 -9.88 12.46 -7.26
CA ASN A 301 -9.52 13.84 -6.95
C ASN A 301 -10.55 14.82 -7.53
N ALA A 302 -11.00 14.60 -8.76
CA ALA A 302 -11.97 15.48 -9.42
C ALA A 302 -13.34 15.48 -8.71
N ILE A 303 -13.90 14.29 -8.46
CA ILE A 303 -15.26 14.18 -7.90
C ILE A 303 -15.34 14.60 -6.44
N THR A 304 -14.25 14.50 -5.69
CA THR A 304 -14.25 14.84 -4.26
C THR A 304 -13.95 16.31 -3.98
N ARG A 305 -13.68 17.11 -5.01
CA ARG A 305 -13.57 18.56 -4.86
C ARG A 305 -14.90 19.14 -4.37
N PRO A 306 -14.91 19.93 -3.28
CA PRO A 306 -16.14 20.50 -2.74
C PRO A 306 -16.95 21.28 -3.77
N CYS A 307 -16.30 22.15 -4.54
CA CYS A 307 -16.96 22.97 -5.56
C CYS A 307 -17.54 22.19 -6.74
N HIS A 308 -17.14 20.93 -6.96
CA HIS A 308 -17.75 20.10 -7.99
C HIS A 308 -19.16 19.66 -7.61
N ILE A 309 -19.41 19.49 -6.30
CA ILE A 309 -20.67 18.97 -5.76
C ILE A 309 -21.59 20.10 -5.29
N SER A 310 -21.04 21.08 -4.57
CA SER A 310 -21.82 22.16 -3.95
C SER A 310 -21.88 23.45 -4.76
N ASN A 311 -21.13 23.52 -5.87
CA ASN A 311 -20.88 24.77 -6.61
C ASN A 311 -20.35 25.92 -5.74
N ASN A 312 -19.73 25.60 -4.59
CA ASN A 312 -19.14 26.56 -3.66
C ASN A 312 -17.70 26.16 -3.31
N CYS A 313 -16.78 27.13 -3.27
CA CYS A 313 -15.38 26.87 -2.93
C CYS A 313 -15.10 27.24 -1.47
N PRO A 314 -14.72 26.30 -0.59
CA PRO A 314 -14.39 26.57 0.82
C PRO A 314 -12.98 27.16 1.00
N HIS A 315 -12.34 27.62 -0.08
CA HIS A 315 -10.98 28.16 -0.08
C HIS A 315 -10.94 29.55 -0.73
N ASP A 316 -12.09 30.21 -0.84
CA ASP A 316 -12.25 31.55 -1.41
C ASP A 316 -11.65 31.69 -2.83
N ARG A 317 -11.61 30.57 -3.59
CA ARG A 317 -11.17 30.58 -4.99
C ARG A 317 -12.36 30.82 -5.91
N VAL A 318 -12.19 31.68 -6.90
CA VAL A 318 -13.16 31.85 -7.99
C VAL A 318 -13.18 30.58 -8.85
N ILE A 319 -14.33 29.91 -8.95
CA ILE A 319 -14.41 28.54 -9.49
C ILE A 319 -14.00 28.49 -10.96
N ASN A 320 -14.54 29.38 -11.81
CA ASN A 320 -14.25 29.42 -13.25
C ASN A 320 -12.77 29.71 -13.57
N GLU A 321 -12.04 30.37 -12.68
CA GLU A 321 -10.61 30.68 -12.84
C GLU A 321 -9.68 29.66 -12.15
N CYS A 322 -10.23 28.82 -11.27
CA CYS A 322 -9.44 27.89 -10.47
C CYS A 322 -8.91 26.74 -11.32
N GLU A 323 -7.58 26.59 -11.41
CA GLU A 323 -6.95 25.54 -12.21
C GLU A 323 -7.32 24.11 -11.76
N ALA A 324 -7.67 23.93 -10.48
CA ALA A 324 -8.07 22.64 -9.94
C ALA A 324 -9.45 22.19 -10.46
N THR A 325 -10.18 23.05 -11.18
CA THR A 325 -11.40 22.65 -11.87
C THR A 325 -11.16 21.64 -12.99
N LYS A 326 -9.96 21.65 -13.57
CA LYS A 326 -9.55 20.69 -14.60
C LYS A 326 -9.19 19.35 -13.97
N VAL A 327 -9.68 18.25 -14.55
CA VAL A 327 -9.54 16.88 -14.01
C VAL A 327 -8.08 16.50 -13.79
N GLU A 328 -7.19 16.87 -14.70
CA GLU A 328 -5.75 16.60 -14.64
C GLU A 328 -5.02 17.39 -13.54
N LYS A 329 -5.61 18.49 -13.09
CA LYS A 329 -5.08 19.35 -12.01
C LYS A 329 -5.91 19.29 -10.73
N ALA A 330 -6.91 18.41 -10.63
CA ALA A 330 -7.82 18.36 -9.50
C ALA A 330 -7.12 18.22 -8.13
N SER A 331 -5.97 17.53 -8.08
CA SER A 331 -5.15 17.41 -6.87
C SER A 331 -4.52 18.72 -6.38
N ARG A 332 -4.64 19.82 -7.11
CA ARG A 332 -4.22 21.17 -6.69
C ARG A 332 -5.25 21.85 -5.78
N CYS A 333 -6.45 21.26 -5.63
CA CYS A 333 -7.41 21.69 -4.62
C CYS A 333 -7.00 21.11 -3.25
N PRO A 334 -6.85 21.94 -2.19
CA PRO A 334 -6.47 21.47 -0.86
C PRO A 334 -7.47 20.47 -0.25
N SER A 335 -8.75 20.57 -0.61
CA SER A 335 -9.81 19.66 -0.14
C SER A 335 -10.11 18.50 -1.09
N SER A 336 -9.38 18.36 -2.20
CA SER A 336 -9.49 17.19 -3.07
C SER A 336 -8.77 16.02 -2.44
N ILE A 337 -9.40 14.84 -2.48
CA ILE A 337 -8.83 13.65 -1.86
C ILE A 337 -8.48 12.59 -2.89
N SER A 338 -7.37 11.91 -2.62
CA SER A 338 -6.96 10.75 -3.40
C SER A 338 -7.75 9.50 -2.97
N PRO A 339 -7.63 8.38 -3.70
CA PRO A 339 -8.34 7.15 -3.35
C PRO A 339 -7.96 6.56 -1.97
N HIS A 340 -6.79 6.90 -1.42
CA HIS A 340 -6.31 6.32 -0.16
C HIS A 340 -7.07 6.86 1.07
N PRO A 341 -7.26 8.19 1.22
CA PRO A 341 -8.20 8.76 2.19
C PRO A 341 -9.61 8.16 2.12
N LEU A 342 -10.18 7.98 0.92
CA LEU A 342 -11.51 7.37 0.78
C LEU A 342 -11.56 5.95 1.36
N ARG A 343 -10.55 5.14 1.06
CA ARG A 343 -10.43 3.80 1.64
C ARG A 343 -10.29 3.85 3.17
N ARG A 344 -9.53 4.81 3.72
CA ARG A 344 -9.38 5.01 5.17
C ARG A 344 -10.71 5.41 5.83
N SER A 345 -11.45 6.32 5.20
CA SER A 345 -12.82 6.67 5.61
C SER A 345 -13.74 5.47 5.61
N ALA A 346 -13.71 4.65 4.56
CA ALA A 346 -14.54 3.45 4.46
C ALA A 346 -14.24 2.45 5.58
N ILE A 347 -12.96 2.14 5.83
CA ILE A 347 -12.55 1.24 6.91
C ILE A 347 -13.00 1.79 8.27
N THR A 348 -12.76 3.07 8.54
CA THR A 348 -13.22 3.73 9.77
C THR A 348 -14.73 3.66 9.92
N TYR A 349 -15.49 3.89 8.85
CA TYR A 349 -16.95 3.81 8.82
C TYR A 349 -17.46 2.42 9.22
N HIS A 350 -16.86 1.35 8.70
CA HIS A 350 -17.20 -0.03 9.07
C HIS A 350 -16.84 -0.33 10.53
N LEU A 351 -15.65 0.09 11.00
CA LEU A 351 -15.21 -0.12 12.38
C LEU A 351 -16.07 0.66 13.39
N ASN A 352 -16.60 1.82 13.02
CA ASN A 352 -17.57 2.59 13.83
C ASN A 352 -18.94 1.93 13.88
N ARG A 353 -19.25 1.06 12.92
CA ARG A 353 -20.41 0.18 12.92
C ARG A 353 -20.08 -1.20 13.46
N ASP A 354 -19.09 -1.26 14.34
CA ASP A 354 -18.79 -2.43 15.15
C ASP A 354 -18.41 -3.70 14.37
N TRP A 355 -17.96 -3.56 13.12
CA TRP A 355 -17.40 -4.67 12.38
C TRP A 355 -16.24 -5.32 13.15
N PRO A 356 -16.22 -6.65 13.32
CA PRO A 356 -15.08 -7.32 13.93
C PRO A 356 -13.80 -7.00 13.17
N ARG A 357 -12.74 -6.62 13.90
CA ARG A 357 -11.46 -6.20 13.32
C ARG A 357 -10.88 -7.25 12.38
N GLU A 358 -10.96 -8.52 12.77
CA GLU A 358 -10.52 -9.66 11.96
C GLU A 358 -11.25 -9.71 10.62
N LYS A 359 -12.59 -9.59 10.64
CA LYS A 359 -13.42 -9.56 9.42
C LYS A 359 -13.16 -8.34 8.56
N MET A 360 -12.89 -7.19 9.17
CA MET A 360 -12.47 -5.99 8.42
C MET A 360 -11.08 -6.19 7.79
N SER A 361 -10.13 -6.78 8.52
CA SER A 361 -8.78 -7.12 8.05
C SER A 361 -8.84 -8.06 6.83
N GLU A 362 -9.63 -9.14 6.91
CA GLU A 362 -9.89 -10.06 5.79
C GLU A 362 -10.52 -9.32 4.60
N ARG A 363 -11.63 -8.60 4.82
CA ARG A 363 -12.38 -7.89 3.76
C ARG A 363 -11.53 -6.84 3.05
N ALA A 364 -10.82 -5.99 3.79
CA ALA A 364 -9.95 -4.96 3.23
C ALA A 364 -8.58 -5.50 2.80
N ASN A 365 -8.22 -6.75 3.15
CA ASN A 365 -6.90 -7.34 2.94
C ASN A 365 -5.80 -6.46 3.55
N VAL A 366 -5.85 -6.21 4.85
CA VAL A 366 -4.90 -5.38 5.60
C VAL A 366 -4.62 -6.05 6.95
N SER A 367 -3.35 -6.17 7.36
CA SER A 367 -3.04 -6.79 8.66
C SER A 367 -3.60 -5.96 9.82
N GLY A 368 -3.87 -6.60 10.97
CA GLY A 368 -4.37 -5.90 12.17
C GLY A 368 -3.48 -4.75 12.63
N GLU A 369 -2.17 -4.94 12.63
CA GLU A 369 -1.20 -3.88 12.96
C GLU A 369 -1.29 -2.69 12.00
N VAL A 370 -1.34 -2.94 10.68
CA VAL A 370 -1.47 -1.88 9.66
C VAL A 370 -2.84 -1.22 9.72
N LEU A 371 -3.89 -1.97 10.07
CA LEU A 371 -5.23 -1.43 10.31
C LEU A 371 -5.18 -0.40 11.44
N ASP A 372 -4.53 -0.72 12.55
CA ASP A 372 -4.42 0.17 13.71
C ASP A 372 -3.51 1.38 13.46
N GLU A 373 -2.36 1.20 12.82
CA GLU A 373 -1.40 2.28 12.59
C GLU A 373 -1.88 3.26 11.51
N HIS A 374 -2.57 2.79 10.48
CA HIS A 374 -2.77 3.59 9.26
C HIS A 374 -4.22 3.77 8.82
N TYR A 375 -5.19 3.02 9.36
CA TYR A 375 -6.57 3.06 8.88
C TYR A 375 -7.64 3.27 9.95
N ASP A 376 -7.46 2.78 11.18
CA ASP A 376 -8.39 2.97 12.30
C ASP A 376 -8.26 4.37 12.88
N ALA A 377 -9.04 5.30 12.33
CA ALA A 377 -9.05 6.69 12.77
C ALA A 377 -10.06 6.99 13.87
N ARG A 378 -10.57 5.97 14.54
CA ARG A 378 -11.52 6.14 15.65
C ARG A 378 -10.85 6.85 16.82
N THR A 379 -11.56 7.82 17.38
CA THR A 379 -11.13 8.52 18.59
C THR A 379 -11.17 7.58 19.80
N ALA A 380 -10.53 7.98 20.91
CA ALA A 380 -10.64 7.25 22.16
C ALA A 380 -12.11 7.11 22.63
N ALA A 381 -12.93 8.12 22.36
CA ALA A 381 -14.36 8.12 22.66
C ALA A 381 -15.12 7.10 21.80
N ASP A 382 -14.86 7.04 20.49
CA ASP A 382 -15.46 6.04 19.59
C ASP A 382 -15.14 4.62 20.04
N ARG A 383 -13.87 4.34 20.35
CA ARG A 383 -13.42 3.04 20.86
C ARG A 383 -14.07 2.70 22.21
N ARG A 384 -14.30 3.70 23.07
CA ARG A 384 -15.04 3.51 24.33
C ARG A 384 -16.50 3.18 24.07
N ASN A 385 -17.16 3.92 23.18
CA ASN A 385 -18.56 3.73 22.85
C ASN A 385 -18.78 2.34 22.23
N SER A 386 -17.89 1.84 21.36
CA SER A 386 -17.97 0.48 20.81
C SER A 386 -17.84 -0.62 21.88
N ARG A 387 -17.22 -0.32 23.03
CA ARG A 387 -17.13 -1.26 24.15
C ARG A 387 -18.39 -1.29 25.02
N LYS A 388 -19.26 -0.28 24.92
CA LYS A 388 -20.45 -0.15 25.78
C LYS A 388 -21.37 -1.38 25.68
N LYS A 389 -21.50 -1.97 24.50
CA LYS A 389 -22.32 -3.17 24.26
C LYS A 389 -21.87 -4.44 25.00
N TYR A 390 -20.62 -4.49 25.45
CA TYR A 390 -20.12 -5.63 26.24
C TYR A 390 -20.28 -5.43 27.74
N ILE A 391 -20.72 -4.24 28.19
CA ILE A 391 -20.96 -3.97 29.61
C ILE A 391 -22.12 -4.83 30.11
N ASP A 392 -23.15 -5.02 29.29
CA ASP A 392 -24.31 -5.84 29.62
C ASP A 392 -24.01 -7.36 29.56
N SER A 393 -22.78 -7.74 29.19
CA SER A 393 -22.29 -9.13 29.12
C SER A 393 -21.17 -9.43 30.14
N LEU A 394 -20.98 -8.55 31.13
CA LEU A 394 -20.13 -8.76 32.31
C LEU A 394 -20.88 -9.59 33.35
#